data_AF-A0A518HC73-F1
#
_entry.id   AF-A0A518HC73-F1
#
_cell.length_a   1.000
_cell.length_b   1.000
_cell.length_c   1.000
_cell.angle_alpha   90.00
_cell.angle_beta   90.00
_cell.angle_gamma   90.00
#
_symmetry.space_group_name_H-M   'P 1'
#
loop_
_entity.id
_entity.type
_entity.pdbx_description
1 polymer ?
#
loop_
_entity_poly.entity_id
_entity_poly.type
_entity_poly.pdbx_seq_one_letter_code
_entity_poly.pdbx_strand_id
1 'polypeptide(L)'
;MPMPPLLWAQNAPGEYEMPLLALRRWFWGQTLASPRAAPGSEALGTWVLGLLALLLVVIVAQGPGRALKQLFDLPGHVRLIGEAAGRLRVSVRLVMIALGASVLSWTTALLFRYNRPAGLADLAVLTRSKSVPEVAIEQGILAALTPMRDLFSLADLLVLLGIGGFVAFKYSAERWGDPEAEVSGRSLPARATLAWASAALYGLYRVATMLATPGDFPMGGCLFVEPIVVPLVMLSADGVLAAWVLVELRRSERSSDVEPVPVGPALVVLPAAVLACLLVMPARYAATSAYLALPYVPDGVARTALAPMLGWGPVFLQGAAVAFSGLAGAVPWCRGGVGAALGGYGRLLRAEGGHLVAALAIGGIAAGIPAGGSYLLMLSLPSQPWVLPAADSYAHYATLVVGLGVLAALVELGGRSASGAVPAAADPGEGGAEAAA
;
A
#
# COMPACT_ATOMS: atom_id res chain seq x y z
N MET A 1 -0.58 -1.96 -41.02
CA MET A 1 -0.74 -2.28 -39.59
C MET A 1 -1.02 -0.99 -38.85
N PRO A 2 -2.14 -0.85 -38.14
CA PRO A 2 -2.35 0.29 -37.25
C PRO A 2 -1.23 0.30 -36.20
N MET A 3 -0.62 1.46 -35.98
CA MET A 3 0.46 1.62 -35.00
C MET A 3 -0.07 1.29 -33.59
N PRO A 4 0.66 0.52 -32.77
CA PRO A 4 0.25 0.27 -31.39
C PRO A 4 0.09 1.60 -30.64
N PRO A 5 -0.93 1.75 -29.76
CA PRO A 5 -1.28 3.00 -29.08
C PRO A 5 -0.15 3.63 -28.23
N LEU A 6 0.94 2.90 -27.96
CA LEU A 6 2.16 3.46 -27.37
C LEU A 6 2.84 4.51 -28.27
N LEU A 7 2.69 4.41 -29.60
CA LEU A 7 3.27 5.35 -30.56
C LEU A 7 2.57 6.72 -30.56
N TRP A 8 1.32 6.82 -30.07
CA TRP A 8 0.63 8.11 -30.01
C TRP A 8 1.26 9.08 -29.00
N ALA A 9 1.74 8.56 -27.87
CA ALA A 9 2.39 9.39 -26.84
C ALA A 9 3.89 9.63 -27.12
N GLN A 10 4.52 8.76 -27.94
CA GLN A 10 5.93 8.91 -28.35
C GLN A 10 6.11 9.79 -29.60
N ASN A 11 5.08 9.97 -30.43
CA ASN A 11 5.15 10.70 -31.71
C ASN A 11 4.60 12.13 -31.67
N ALA A 12 4.09 12.59 -30.52
CA ALA A 12 3.62 13.97 -30.33
C ALA A 12 4.51 14.66 -29.28
N PRO A 13 5.66 15.22 -29.69
CA PRO A 13 6.59 15.89 -28.77
C PRO A 13 5.91 17.10 -28.12
N GLY A 14 5.93 17.15 -26.78
CA GLY A 14 5.46 18.27 -25.97
C GLY A 14 4.21 18.01 -25.11
N GLU A 15 3.14 17.45 -25.66
CA GLU A 15 1.84 17.35 -24.94
C GLU A 15 1.74 16.12 -24.01
N TYR A 16 2.47 15.04 -24.31
CA TYR A 16 2.36 13.77 -23.58
C TYR A 16 3.58 13.39 -22.75
N GLU A 17 4.63 14.22 -22.72
CA GLU A 17 5.87 13.94 -21.97
C GLU A 17 5.60 13.81 -20.46
N MET A 18 4.81 14.73 -19.89
CA MET A 18 4.48 14.73 -18.45
C MET A 18 3.54 13.58 -18.03
N PRO A 19 2.44 13.29 -18.75
CA PRO A 19 1.63 12.09 -18.45
C PRO A 19 2.43 10.79 -18.53
N LEU A 20 3.31 10.64 -19.53
CA LEU A 20 4.17 9.46 -19.66
C LEU A 20 5.18 9.35 -18.51
N LEU A 21 5.82 10.46 -18.14
CA LEU A 21 6.72 10.51 -16.98
C LEU A 21 5.97 10.13 -15.70
N ALA A 22 4.77 10.67 -15.50
CA ALA A 22 3.97 10.40 -14.31
C ALA A 22 3.59 8.92 -14.20
N LEU A 23 3.17 8.31 -15.32
CA LEU A 23 2.88 6.88 -15.39
C LEU A 23 4.12 6.02 -15.15
N ARG A 24 5.26 6.37 -15.74
CA ARG A 24 6.51 5.62 -15.55
C ARG A 24 6.91 5.62 -14.08
N ARG A 25 6.86 6.78 -13.42
CA ARG A 25 7.14 6.92 -11.99
C ARG A 25 6.17 6.12 -11.13
N TRP A 26 4.89 6.06 -11.53
CA TRP A 26 3.89 5.23 -10.86
C TRP A 26 4.15 3.73 -11.02
N PHE A 27 4.37 3.22 -12.23
CA PHE A 27 4.57 1.78 -12.44
C PHE A 27 5.87 1.26 -11.84
N TRP A 28 6.92 2.07 -11.91
CA TRP A 28 8.23 1.64 -11.45
C TRP A 28 8.42 1.85 -9.95
N GLY A 29 8.27 3.10 -9.51
CA GLY A 29 8.57 3.53 -8.14
C GLY A 29 7.35 3.52 -7.24
N GLN A 30 6.13 3.48 -7.79
CA GLN A 30 4.90 3.84 -7.06
C GLN A 30 4.87 5.31 -6.65
N THR A 31 5.69 6.16 -7.26
CA THR A 31 5.61 7.60 -7.00
C THR A 31 4.47 8.19 -7.82
N LEU A 32 3.42 8.66 -7.13
CA LEU A 32 2.41 9.48 -7.78
C LEU A 32 3.06 10.79 -8.26
N ALA A 33 2.68 11.21 -9.46
CA ALA A 33 3.17 12.43 -10.08
C ALA A 33 2.02 13.11 -10.83
N SER A 34 2.07 14.43 -10.90
CA SER A 34 1.11 15.19 -11.69
C SER A 34 1.38 14.96 -13.18
N PRO A 35 0.34 14.63 -13.97
CA PRO A 35 0.47 14.51 -15.42
C PRO A 35 0.54 15.90 -16.09
N ARG A 36 0.47 17.01 -15.35
CA ARG A 36 0.55 18.38 -15.89
C ARG A 36 1.95 18.96 -15.73
N ALA A 37 2.37 19.72 -16.75
CA ALA A 37 3.60 20.51 -16.73
C ALA A 37 3.51 21.69 -15.75
N ALA A 38 2.35 22.35 -15.63
CA ALA A 38 2.16 23.40 -14.65
C ALA A 38 2.00 22.81 -13.23
N PRO A 39 2.52 23.50 -12.19
CA PRO A 39 2.19 23.16 -10.81
C PRO A 39 0.69 23.35 -10.58
N GLY A 40 0.10 22.46 -9.79
CA GLY A 40 -1.35 22.45 -9.57
C GLY A 40 -1.72 21.97 -8.17
N SER A 41 -2.93 22.33 -7.74
CA SER A 41 -3.48 22.01 -6.43
C SER A 41 -4.45 20.82 -6.45
N GLU A 42 -4.59 20.14 -7.58
CA GLU A 42 -5.58 19.07 -7.77
C GLU A 42 -5.33 17.90 -6.83
N ALA A 43 -4.06 17.56 -6.58
CA ALA A 43 -3.68 16.52 -5.62
C ALA A 43 -4.09 16.91 -4.18
N LEU A 44 -3.91 18.18 -3.81
CA LEU A 44 -4.30 18.70 -2.49
C LEU A 44 -5.82 18.66 -2.35
N GLY A 45 -6.55 19.14 -3.36
CA GLY A 45 -8.01 19.08 -3.39
C GLY A 45 -8.50 17.64 -3.30
N THR A 46 -7.88 16.71 -4.03
CA THR A 46 -8.21 15.28 -4.00
C THR A 46 -7.99 14.67 -2.61
N TRP A 47 -6.93 15.06 -1.92
CA TRP A 47 -6.64 14.59 -0.55
C TRP A 47 -7.65 15.10 0.46
N VAL A 48 -7.93 16.41 0.42
CA VAL A 48 -8.92 17.06 1.28
C VAL A 48 -10.31 16.46 1.02
N LEU A 49 -10.70 16.25 -0.24
CA LEU A 49 -11.97 15.62 -0.58
C LEU A 49 -12.06 14.18 -0.07
N GLY A 50 -10.98 13.40 -0.14
CA GLY A 50 -10.92 12.04 0.43
C GLY A 50 -11.13 12.03 1.94
N LEU A 51 -10.47 12.94 2.66
CA LEU A 51 -10.64 13.11 4.11
C LEU A 51 -12.05 13.60 4.48
N LEU A 52 -12.61 14.54 3.70
CA LEU A 52 -13.98 15.03 3.88
C LEU A 52 -15.02 13.94 3.63
N ALA A 53 -14.83 13.11 2.60
CA ALA A 53 -15.68 11.96 2.33
C ALA A 53 -15.65 10.96 3.48
N LEU A 54 -14.46 10.64 4.01
CA LEU A 54 -14.33 9.80 5.20
C LEU A 54 -15.03 10.43 6.41
N LEU A 55 -14.82 11.72 6.66
CA LEU A 55 -15.47 12.43 7.76
C LEU A 55 -17.00 12.41 7.62
N LEU A 56 -17.53 12.56 6.41
CA LEU A 56 -18.96 12.46 6.16
C LEU A 56 -19.49 11.05 6.49
N VAL A 57 -18.81 9.99 6.02
CA VAL A 57 -19.16 8.60 6.35
C VAL A 57 -19.13 8.38 7.86
N VAL A 58 -18.12 8.92 8.54
CA VAL A 58 -18.01 8.88 9.99
C VAL A 58 -19.18 9.61 10.66
N ILE A 59 -19.52 10.82 10.24
CA ILE A 59 -20.66 11.59 10.78
C ILE A 59 -21.97 10.80 10.62
N VAL A 60 -22.19 10.16 9.47
CA VAL A 60 -23.35 9.30 9.24
C VAL A 60 -23.35 8.09 10.18
N ALA A 61 -22.18 7.49 10.44
CA ALA A 61 -22.05 6.30 11.26
C ALA A 61 -22.20 6.54 12.77
N GLN A 62 -21.70 7.68 13.30
CA GLN A 62 -21.63 7.93 14.75
C GLN A 62 -22.37 9.20 15.24
N GLY A 63 -22.86 10.03 14.32
CA GLY A 63 -23.43 11.35 14.60
C GLY A 63 -22.38 12.47 14.64
N PRO A 64 -22.75 13.71 14.29
CA PRO A 64 -21.81 14.82 14.09
C PRO A 64 -21.09 15.23 15.38
N GLY A 65 -21.79 15.25 16.53
CA GLY A 65 -21.21 15.68 17.80
C GLY A 65 -20.08 14.77 18.27
N ARG A 66 -20.27 13.44 18.22
CA ARG A 66 -19.24 12.48 18.60
C ARG A 66 -18.06 12.50 17.62
N ALA A 67 -18.35 12.59 16.32
CA ALA A 67 -17.33 12.66 15.28
C ALA A 67 -16.39 13.85 15.44
N LEU A 68 -16.96 15.05 15.60
CA LEU A 68 -16.17 16.27 15.76
C LEU A 68 -15.44 16.28 17.11
N LYS A 69 -16.06 15.80 18.19
CA LYS A 69 -15.40 15.68 19.49
C LYS A 69 -14.14 14.81 19.40
N GLN A 70 -14.22 13.65 18.75
CA GLN A 70 -13.07 12.76 18.55
C GLN A 70 -12.02 13.36 17.60
N LEU A 71 -12.46 14.01 16.52
CA LEU A 71 -11.57 14.66 15.55
C LEU A 71 -10.68 15.72 16.20
N PHE A 72 -11.20 16.45 17.18
CA PHE A 72 -10.48 17.51 17.90
C PHE A 72 -9.94 17.09 19.29
N ASP A 73 -9.98 15.80 19.64
CA ASP A 73 -9.44 15.27 20.89
C ASP A 73 -7.90 15.15 20.83
N LEU A 74 -7.22 16.30 20.99
CA LEU A 74 -5.75 16.37 20.96
C LEU A 74 -5.07 15.39 21.96
N PRO A 75 -5.50 15.30 23.25
CA PRO A 75 -4.96 14.30 24.16
C PRO A 75 -5.14 12.86 23.65
N GLY A 76 -6.30 12.55 23.07
CA GLY A 76 -6.58 11.26 22.46
C GLY A 76 -5.63 10.92 21.30
N HIS A 77 -5.34 11.90 20.44
CA HIS A 77 -4.40 11.74 19.32
C HIS A 77 -2.96 11.56 19.79
N VAL A 78 -2.51 12.32 20.79
CA VAL A 78 -1.18 12.16 21.39
C VAL A 78 -1.04 10.77 22.01
N ARG A 79 -2.05 10.31 22.74
CA ARG A 79 -2.06 8.95 23.30
C ARG A 79 -2.01 7.88 22.20
N LEU A 80 -2.79 8.04 21.14
CA LEU A 80 -2.77 7.12 19.99
C LEU A 80 -1.39 7.03 19.33
N ILE A 81 -0.72 8.18 19.14
CA ILE A 81 0.65 8.21 18.61
C ILE A 81 1.62 7.49 19.55
N GLY A 82 1.49 7.70 20.87
CA GLY A 82 2.31 7.01 21.87
C GLY A 82 2.13 5.50 21.85
N GLU A 83 0.90 5.02 21.76
CA GLU A 83 0.58 3.59 21.66
C GLU A 83 1.08 2.99 20.33
N ALA A 84 0.91 3.70 19.21
CA ALA A 84 1.46 3.29 17.92
C ALA A 84 2.99 3.19 17.94
N ALA A 85 3.66 4.15 18.59
CA ALA A 85 5.11 4.11 18.77
C ALA A 85 5.55 2.94 19.68
N GLY A 86 4.82 2.69 20.77
CA GLY A 86 5.04 1.52 21.63
C GLY A 86 4.90 0.20 20.86
N ARG A 87 3.87 0.11 20.02
CA ARG A 87 3.60 -1.02 19.12
C ARG A 87 4.78 -1.28 18.18
N LEU A 88 5.26 -0.23 17.50
CA LEU A 88 6.41 -0.33 16.60
C LEU A 88 7.71 -0.71 17.32
N ARG A 89 7.90 -0.20 18.54
CA ARG A 89 9.09 -0.53 19.35
C ARG A 89 9.14 -2.01 19.70
N VAL A 90 8.00 -2.61 20.05
CA VAL A 90 7.90 -4.06 20.28
C VAL A 90 8.05 -4.83 18.96
N SER A 91 7.51 -4.31 17.86
CA SER A 91 7.69 -4.85 16.51
C SER A 91 8.99 -4.40 15.83
N VAL A 92 10.08 -4.14 16.56
CA VAL A 92 11.34 -3.64 15.96
C VAL A 92 11.88 -4.56 14.86
N ARG A 93 11.67 -5.88 14.97
CA ARG A 93 12.05 -6.85 13.93
C ARG A 93 11.36 -6.57 12.60
N LEU A 94 10.05 -6.29 12.63
CA LEU A 94 9.28 -5.89 11.45
C LEU A 94 9.88 -4.65 10.80
N VAL A 95 10.13 -3.62 11.61
CA VAL A 95 10.69 -2.34 11.14
C VAL A 95 12.05 -2.58 10.47
N MET A 96 12.93 -3.35 11.12
CA MET A 96 14.26 -3.67 10.58
C MET A 96 14.19 -4.49 9.28
N ILE A 97 13.31 -5.49 9.20
CA ILE A 97 13.14 -6.28 7.97
C ILE A 97 12.57 -5.41 6.85
N ALA A 98 11.54 -4.60 7.12
CA ALA A 98 10.92 -3.74 6.12
C ALA A 98 11.91 -2.69 5.60
N LEU A 99 12.63 -1.99 6.49
CA LEU A 99 13.64 -1.01 6.10
C LEU A 99 14.82 -1.66 5.38
N GLY A 100 15.35 -2.76 5.92
CA GLY A 100 16.49 -3.47 5.33
C GLY A 100 16.17 -4.01 3.93
N ALA A 101 15.02 -4.66 3.76
CA ALA A 101 14.58 -5.15 2.45
C ALA A 101 14.28 -4.01 1.47
N SER A 102 13.78 -2.87 1.96
CA SER A 102 13.57 -1.67 1.13
C SER A 102 14.88 -1.09 0.62
N VAL A 103 15.83 -0.85 1.53
CA VAL A 103 17.17 -0.34 1.18
C VAL A 103 17.88 -1.28 0.21
N LEU A 104 17.86 -2.59 0.45
CA LEU A 104 18.45 -3.57 -0.46
C LEU A 104 17.78 -3.54 -1.83
N SER A 105 16.44 -3.59 -1.88
CA SER A 105 15.70 -3.60 -3.14
C SER A 105 15.93 -2.32 -3.97
N TRP A 106 15.94 -1.15 -3.32
CA TRP A 106 16.19 0.12 -4.00
C TRP A 106 17.65 0.29 -4.40
N THR A 107 18.60 -0.14 -3.57
CA THR A 107 20.03 -0.09 -3.94
C THR A 107 20.29 -0.95 -5.17
N THR A 108 19.75 -2.18 -5.20
CA THR A 108 19.82 -3.05 -6.38
C THR A 108 19.17 -2.39 -7.59
N ALA A 109 17.96 -1.84 -7.45
CA ALA A 109 17.28 -1.12 -8.52
C ALA A 109 18.08 0.08 -9.05
N LEU A 110 18.68 0.88 -8.17
CA LEU A 110 19.47 2.05 -8.52
C LEU A 110 20.77 1.65 -9.22
N LEU A 111 21.43 0.58 -8.79
CA LEU A 111 22.63 0.04 -9.46
C LEU A 111 22.36 -0.27 -10.94
N PHE A 112 21.21 -0.86 -11.27
CA PHE A 112 20.82 -1.12 -12.66
C PHE A 112 20.48 0.13 -13.48
N ARG A 113 20.34 1.30 -12.83
CA ARG A 113 19.81 2.53 -13.42
C ARG A 113 20.75 3.73 -13.33
N TYR A 114 21.78 3.64 -12.51
CA TYR A 114 22.57 4.78 -12.04
C TYR A 114 23.04 5.71 -13.17
N ASN A 115 23.37 5.15 -14.34
CA ASN A 115 23.85 5.92 -15.48
C ASN A 115 22.97 5.79 -16.75
N ARG A 116 21.67 5.48 -16.60
CA ARG A 116 20.77 5.39 -17.76
C ARG A 116 20.42 6.79 -18.26
N PRO A 117 20.62 7.09 -19.56
CA PRO A 117 20.35 8.43 -20.11
C PRO A 117 18.88 8.87 -19.94
N ALA A 118 17.94 7.92 -19.85
CA ALA A 118 16.53 8.17 -19.59
C ALA A 118 16.30 8.96 -18.28
N GLY A 119 17.10 8.75 -17.23
CA GLY A 119 16.95 9.46 -15.96
C GLY A 119 17.23 10.97 -16.09
N LEU A 120 18.18 11.34 -16.94
CA LEU A 120 18.48 12.75 -17.22
C LEU A 120 17.36 13.39 -18.06
N ALA A 121 16.82 12.65 -19.03
CA ALA A 121 15.70 13.11 -19.85
C ALA A 121 14.44 13.34 -18.99
N ASP A 122 14.13 12.40 -18.10
CA ASP A 122 13.00 12.50 -17.17
C ASP A 122 13.15 13.67 -16.20
N LEU A 123 14.35 13.86 -15.66
CA LEU A 123 14.67 15.03 -14.84
C LEU A 123 14.49 16.33 -15.63
N ALA A 124 14.98 16.40 -16.88
CA ALA A 124 14.85 17.57 -17.72
C ALA A 124 13.38 17.88 -18.07
N VAL A 125 12.55 16.86 -18.33
CA VAL A 125 11.10 17.04 -18.54
C VAL A 125 10.44 17.65 -17.29
N LEU A 126 10.78 17.13 -16.10
CA LEU A 126 10.23 17.59 -14.83
C LEU A 126 10.63 19.04 -14.52
N THR A 127 11.91 19.40 -14.70
CA THR A 127 12.45 20.71 -14.34
C THR A 127 12.32 21.77 -15.42
N ARG A 128 11.92 21.41 -16.65
CA ARG A 128 11.65 22.37 -17.72
C ARG A 128 10.50 23.32 -17.38
N SER A 129 9.50 22.82 -16.65
CA SER A 129 8.24 23.53 -16.40
C SER A 129 7.97 23.87 -14.93
N LYS A 130 8.76 23.30 -14.01
CA LYS A 130 8.61 23.48 -12.57
C LYS A 130 9.94 23.77 -11.93
N SER A 131 9.95 24.73 -11.02
CA SER A 131 11.08 24.97 -10.12
C SER A 131 11.21 23.84 -9.10
N VAL A 132 12.42 23.67 -8.54
CA VAL A 132 12.67 22.63 -7.52
C VAL A 132 11.72 22.74 -6.32
N PRO A 133 11.43 23.93 -5.73
CA PRO A 133 10.46 24.04 -4.65
C PRO A 133 9.04 23.63 -5.06
N GLU A 134 8.60 23.95 -6.28
CA GLU A 134 7.28 23.56 -6.77
C GLU A 134 7.16 22.04 -6.89
N VAL A 135 8.18 21.37 -7.43
CA VAL A 135 8.23 19.90 -7.50
C VAL A 135 8.23 19.30 -6.10
N ALA A 136 9.02 19.85 -5.17
CA ALA A 136 9.07 19.37 -3.79
C ALA A 136 7.73 19.48 -3.07
N ILE A 137 7.03 20.62 -3.20
CA ILE A 137 5.70 20.83 -2.63
C ILE A 137 4.68 19.86 -3.26
N GLU A 138 4.67 19.75 -4.59
CA GLU A 138 3.76 18.86 -5.31
C GLU A 138 3.96 17.39 -4.90
N GLN A 139 5.20 16.94 -4.79
CA GLN A 139 5.53 15.58 -4.35
C GLN A 139 5.18 15.35 -2.87
N GLY A 140 5.34 16.36 -2.02
CA GLY A 140 4.87 16.29 -0.63
C GLY A 140 3.35 16.12 -0.56
N ILE A 141 2.58 16.88 -1.35
CA ILE A 141 1.13 16.75 -1.42
C ILE A 141 0.72 15.36 -1.95
N LEU A 142 1.39 14.86 -2.98
CA LEU A 142 1.11 13.54 -3.55
C LEU A 142 1.46 12.40 -2.59
N ALA A 143 2.50 12.54 -1.78
CA ALA A 143 2.83 11.59 -0.73
C ALA A 143 1.79 11.62 0.42
N ALA A 144 1.21 12.79 0.72
CA ALA A 144 0.16 12.93 1.73
C ALA A 144 -1.13 12.16 1.38
N LEU A 145 -1.41 11.96 0.09
CA LEU A 145 -2.51 11.11 -0.40
C LEU A 145 -2.30 9.62 -0.07
N THR A 146 -1.05 9.20 0.12
CA THR A 146 -0.68 7.79 0.18
C THR A 146 0.24 7.43 1.34
N PRO A 147 -0.11 7.78 2.59
CA PRO A 147 0.80 7.59 3.71
C PRO A 147 1.14 6.11 3.98
N MET A 148 0.31 5.17 3.51
CA MET A 148 0.52 3.73 3.67
C MET A 148 0.91 3.01 2.38
N ARG A 149 1.17 3.73 1.27
CA ARG A 149 1.46 3.11 -0.02
C ARG A 149 2.52 2.02 0.08
N ASP A 150 3.66 2.37 0.69
CA ASP A 150 4.83 1.50 0.70
C ASP A 150 4.61 0.21 1.51
N LEU A 151 3.54 0.14 2.31
CA LEU A 151 3.13 -1.05 3.07
C LEU A 151 2.08 -1.91 2.36
N PHE A 152 1.31 -1.33 1.43
CA PHE A 152 0.31 -2.04 0.64
C PHE A 152 0.77 -2.32 -0.80
N SER A 153 2.01 -1.95 -1.13
CA SER A 153 2.72 -2.27 -2.38
C SER A 153 4.03 -3.02 -2.13
N LEU A 154 4.12 -3.78 -1.03
CA LEU A 154 5.35 -4.45 -0.60
C LEU A 154 5.89 -5.47 -1.60
N ALA A 155 5.06 -5.95 -2.54
CA ALA A 155 5.53 -6.92 -3.54
C ALA A 155 6.56 -6.33 -4.51
N ASP A 156 6.69 -4.99 -4.57
CA ASP A 156 7.76 -4.36 -5.37
C ASP A 156 9.14 -4.46 -4.72
N LEU A 157 9.20 -4.80 -3.43
CA LEU A 157 10.43 -5.10 -2.72
C LEU A 157 10.83 -6.55 -3.01
N LEU A 158 11.51 -6.78 -4.14
CA LEU A 158 11.87 -8.14 -4.61
C LEU A 158 12.54 -9.01 -3.54
N VAL A 159 13.37 -8.42 -2.68
CA VAL A 159 14.02 -9.14 -1.58
C VAL A 159 12.98 -9.64 -0.58
N LEU A 160 12.05 -8.78 -0.17
CA LEU A 160 10.98 -9.14 0.77
C LEU A 160 10.00 -10.14 0.14
N LEU A 161 9.67 -9.96 -1.14
CA LEU A 161 8.83 -10.88 -1.91
C LEU A 161 9.46 -12.28 -1.99
N GLY A 162 10.76 -12.37 -2.26
CA GLY A 162 11.49 -13.63 -2.30
C GLY A 162 11.50 -14.34 -0.95
N ILE A 163 11.77 -13.61 0.14
CA ILE A 163 11.73 -14.15 1.51
C ILE A 163 10.32 -14.63 1.86
N GLY A 164 9.30 -13.79 1.64
CA GLY A 164 7.90 -14.13 1.92
C GLY A 164 7.41 -15.33 1.12
N GLY A 165 7.77 -15.39 -0.17
CA GLY A 165 7.49 -16.53 -1.04
C GLY A 165 8.16 -17.81 -0.56
N PHE A 166 9.44 -17.76 -0.17
CA PHE A 166 10.17 -18.91 0.37
C PHE A 166 9.57 -19.41 1.69
N VAL A 167 9.23 -18.51 2.61
CA VAL A 167 8.60 -18.88 3.89
C VAL A 167 7.23 -19.52 3.67
N ALA A 168 6.40 -18.96 2.79
CA ALA A 168 5.11 -19.53 2.43
C ALA A 168 5.25 -20.90 1.72
N PHE A 169 6.26 -21.05 0.86
CA PHE A 169 6.58 -22.32 0.22
C PHE A 169 6.99 -23.38 1.23
N LYS A 170 7.94 -23.08 2.13
CA LYS A 170 8.42 -23.99 3.17
C LYS A 170 7.25 -24.47 4.04
N TYR A 171 6.42 -23.54 4.50
CA TYR A 171 5.23 -23.86 5.30
C TYR A 171 4.21 -24.71 4.54
N SER A 172 4.03 -24.46 3.23
CA SER A 172 3.20 -25.32 2.38
C SER A 172 3.80 -26.72 2.28
N ALA A 173 5.10 -26.84 1.98
CA ALA A 173 5.80 -28.10 1.77
C ALA A 173 5.80 -29.01 3.01
N GLU A 174 6.05 -28.44 4.19
CA GLU A 174 5.99 -29.16 5.48
C GLU A 174 4.62 -29.80 5.73
N ARG A 175 3.54 -29.17 5.25
CA ARG A 175 2.16 -29.69 5.41
C ARG A 175 1.73 -30.67 4.34
N TRP A 176 2.29 -30.56 3.14
CA TRP A 176 2.10 -31.58 2.11
C TRP A 176 2.80 -32.89 2.48
N GLY A 177 3.89 -32.82 3.25
CA GLY A 177 4.65 -33.98 3.73
C GLY A 177 4.22 -34.54 5.09
N ASP A 178 3.14 -34.05 5.70
CA ASP A 178 2.67 -34.49 7.02
C ASP A 178 1.67 -35.66 6.90
N PRO A 179 2.06 -36.90 7.19
CA PRO A 179 1.18 -38.06 7.10
C PRO A 179 0.02 -38.01 8.11
N GLU A 180 0.15 -37.27 9.22
CA GLU A 180 -0.94 -37.12 10.20
C GLU A 180 -2.03 -36.15 9.71
N ALA A 181 -1.70 -35.25 8.78
CA ALA A 181 -2.68 -34.34 8.17
C ALA A 181 -3.68 -35.08 7.28
N GLU A 182 -3.24 -36.17 6.65
CA GLU A 182 -4.05 -37.02 5.78
C GLU A 182 -5.06 -37.87 6.59
N VAL A 183 -4.63 -38.39 7.75
CA VAL A 183 -5.47 -39.16 8.68
C VAL A 183 -6.51 -38.27 9.37
N SER A 184 -6.19 -37.00 9.61
CA SER A 184 -7.06 -36.04 10.32
C SER A 184 -8.03 -35.28 9.40
N GLY A 185 -8.04 -35.54 8.09
CA GLY A 185 -8.93 -34.87 7.13
C GLY A 185 -8.72 -33.36 7.06
N ARG A 186 -7.53 -32.87 7.43
CA ARG A 186 -7.23 -31.43 7.41
C ARG A 186 -7.14 -30.95 5.96
N SER A 187 -7.81 -29.83 5.65
CA SER A 187 -7.81 -29.26 4.31
C SER A 187 -6.38 -28.95 3.83
N LEU A 188 -6.09 -29.28 2.57
CA LEU A 188 -4.84 -28.91 1.89
C LEU A 188 -4.46 -27.44 2.14
N PRO A 189 -3.16 -27.09 2.19
CA PRO A 189 -2.70 -25.74 2.51
C PRO A 189 -2.88 -24.76 1.33
N ALA A 190 -4.07 -24.74 0.70
CA ALA A 190 -4.38 -24.00 -0.54
C ALA A 190 -4.01 -22.51 -0.46
N ARG A 191 -4.20 -21.89 0.71
CA ARG A 191 -3.80 -20.48 0.93
C ARG A 191 -2.29 -20.29 0.93
N ALA A 192 -1.54 -21.20 1.53
CA ALA A 192 -0.08 -21.15 1.49
C ALA A 192 0.43 -21.38 0.07
N THR A 193 -0.19 -22.32 -0.66
CA THR A 193 0.12 -22.58 -2.07
C THR A 193 -0.15 -21.36 -2.95
N LEU A 194 -1.32 -20.74 -2.82
CA LEU A 194 -1.65 -19.49 -3.50
C LEU A 194 -0.66 -18.37 -3.15
N ALA A 195 -0.28 -18.25 -1.87
CA ALA A 195 0.64 -17.22 -1.40
C ALA A 195 2.03 -17.34 -2.04
N TRP A 196 2.66 -18.52 -1.99
CA TRP A 196 3.99 -18.67 -2.60
C TRP A 196 3.95 -18.65 -4.12
N ALA A 197 2.92 -19.23 -4.75
CA ALA A 197 2.77 -19.23 -6.20
C ALA A 197 2.58 -17.81 -6.76
N SER A 198 1.72 -17.00 -6.12
CA SER A 198 1.55 -15.59 -6.51
C SER A 198 2.83 -14.79 -6.30
N ALA A 199 3.55 -14.99 -5.19
CA ALA A 199 4.83 -14.33 -4.95
C ALA A 199 5.89 -14.71 -6.00
N ALA A 200 6.01 -16.00 -6.33
CA ALA A 200 6.95 -16.49 -7.32
C ALA A 200 6.61 -15.97 -8.73
N LEU A 201 5.35 -16.06 -9.15
CA LEU A 201 4.90 -15.58 -10.46
C LEU A 201 5.10 -14.07 -10.61
N TYR A 202 4.72 -13.28 -9.59
CA TYR A 202 4.95 -11.84 -9.63
C TYR A 202 6.44 -11.49 -9.61
N GLY A 203 7.24 -12.19 -8.81
CA GLY A 203 8.69 -11.99 -8.75
C GLY A 203 9.36 -12.27 -10.10
N LEU A 204 9.00 -13.37 -10.75
CA LEU A 204 9.46 -13.71 -12.11
C LEU A 204 9.04 -12.65 -13.13
N TYR A 205 7.77 -12.21 -13.08
CA TYR A 205 7.27 -11.15 -13.94
C TYR A 205 8.07 -9.84 -13.79
N ARG A 206 8.37 -9.45 -12.55
CA ARG A 206 9.16 -8.23 -12.25
C ARG A 206 10.61 -8.36 -12.73
N VAL A 207 11.27 -9.49 -12.48
CA VAL A 207 12.63 -9.74 -12.97
C VAL A 207 12.66 -9.68 -14.50
N ALA A 208 11.71 -10.35 -15.17
CA ALA A 208 11.62 -10.31 -16.61
C ALA A 208 11.35 -8.88 -17.12
N THR A 209 10.51 -8.10 -16.45
CA THR A 209 10.27 -6.68 -16.79
C THR A 209 11.55 -5.85 -16.66
N MET A 210 12.32 -6.04 -15.59
CA MET A 210 13.61 -5.35 -15.37
C MET A 210 14.65 -5.68 -16.45
N LEU A 211 14.64 -6.91 -16.96
CA LEU A 211 15.58 -7.38 -17.98
C LEU A 211 15.15 -7.02 -19.40
N ALA A 212 13.86 -7.03 -19.69
CA ALA A 212 13.34 -6.88 -21.06
C ALA A 212 12.95 -5.45 -21.42
N THR A 213 12.57 -4.60 -20.45
CA THR A 213 12.04 -3.26 -20.74
C THR A 213 13.02 -2.15 -20.35
N PRO A 214 13.51 -1.35 -21.32
CA PRO A 214 14.33 -0.18 -21.01
C PRO A 214 13.50 1.02 -20.50
N GLY A 215 12.17 1.01 -20.72
CA GLY A 215 11.27 2.13 -20.43
C GLY A 215 10.47 2.04 -19.14
N ASP A 216 10.73 1.03 -18.30
CA ASP A 216 10.13 0.85 -16.96
C ASP A 216 8.61 0.69 -16.91
N PHE A 217 8.01 0.29 -18.03
CA PHE A 217 6.60 -0.03 -18.11
C PHE A 217 6.35 -1.53 -17.92
N PRO A 218 5.15 -1.93 -17.46
CA PRO A 218 4.73 -3.32 -17.43
C PRO A 218 4.93 -3.99 -18.79
N MET A 219 5.51 -5.20 -18.81
CA MET A 219 5.50 -6.02 -20.02
C MET A 219 4.07 -6.47 -20.32
N GLY A 220 3.63 -6.31 -21.55
CA GLY A 220 2.33 -6.76 -22.03
C GLY A 220 2.33 -7.01 -23.53
N GLY A 221 1.23 -7.61 -24.01
CA GLY A 221 1.05 -7.95 -25.43
C GLY A 221 1.28 -9.43 -25.76
N CYS A 222 1.55 -10.29 -24.77
CA CYS A 222 1.80 -11.71 -25.02
C CYS A 222 0.52 -12.54 -24.89
N LEU A 223 -0.39 -12.19 -23.98
CA LEU A 223 -1.66 -12.87 -23.75
C LEU A 223 -2.81 -11.88 -23.47
N PHE A 224 -3.98 -12.12 -24.08
CA PHE A 224 -5.19 -11.29 -23.88
C PHE A 224 -5.66 -11.22 -22.41
N VAL A 225 -5.30 -12.20 -21.59
CA VAL A 225 -5.71 -12.28 -20.17
C VAL A 225 -4.78 -11.49 -19.23
N GLU A 226 -3.63 -11.00 -19.70
CA GLU A 226 -2.66 -10.22 -18.90
C GLU A 226 -3.28 -9.04 -18.12
N PRO A 227 -4.18 -8.23 -18.70
CA PRO A 227 -4.76 -7.07 -18.00
C PRO A 227 -5.53 -7.44 -16.73
N ILE A 228 -5.89 -8.72 -16.58
CA ILE A 228 -6.59 -9.25 -15.41
C ILE A 228 -5.61 -10.06 -14.55
N VAL A 229 -4.87 -10.97 -15.17
CA VAL A 229 -4.01 -11.92 -14.45
C VAL A 229 -2.87 -11.21 -13.73
N VAL A 230 -2.16 -10.28 -14.39
CA VAL A 230 -1.01 -9.60 -13.78
C VAL A 230 -1.43 -8.77 -12.55
N PRO A 231 -2.46 -7.91 -12.61
CA PRO A 231 -2.93 -7.18 -11.44
C PRO A 231 -3.45 -8.06 -10.31
N LEU A 232 -4.11 -9.20 -10.61
CA LEU A 232 -4.58 -10.13 -9.58
C LEU A 232 -3.42 -10.86 -8.87
N VAL A 233 -2.40 -11.26 -9.62
CA VAL A 233 -1.19 -11.87 -9.08
C VAL A 233 -0.41 -10.86 -8.23
N MET A 234 -0.27 -9.62 -8.71
CA MET A 234 0.31 -8.50 -7.96
C MET A 234 -0.45 -8.22 -6.67
N LEU A 235 -1.78 -8.12 -6.73
CA LEU A 235 -2.65 -7.90 -5.58
C LEU A 235 -2.52 -9.01 -4.54
N SER A 236 -2.45 -10.26 -5.00
CA SER A 236 -2.26 -11.42 -4.12
C SER A 236 -0.91 -11.37 -3.42
N ALA A 237 0.17 -11.06 -4.16
CA ALA A 237 1.51 -10.91 -3.60
C ALA A 237 1.61 -9.78 -2.57
N ASP A 238 1.00 -8.62 -2.87
CA ASP A 238 0.90 -7.50 -1.92
C ASP A 238 0.13 -7.94 -0.65
N GLY A 239 -0.99 -8.64 -0.82
CA GLY A 239 -1.81 -9.15 0.27
C GLY A 239 -1.09 -10.13 1.19
N VAL A 240 -0.19 -10.97 0.65
CA VAL A 240 0.64 -11.89 1.45
C VAL A 240 1.57 -11.13 2.39
N LEU A 241 2.28 -10.14 1.87
CA LEU A 241 3.22 -9.35 2.65
C LEU A 241 2.49 -8.43 3.64
N ALA A 242 1.39 -7.78 3.20
CA ALA A 242 0.57 -6.94 4.07
C ALA A 242 -0.07 -7.74 5.22
N ALA A 243 -0.53 -8.98 4.97
CA ALA A 243 -1.05 -9.87 6.00
C ALA A 243 -0.02 -10.14 7.11
N TRP A 244 1.24 -10.36 6.74
CA TRP A 244 2.34 -10.51 7.70
C TRP A 244 2.54 -9.25 8.53
N VAL A 245 2.67 -8.08 7.90
CA VAL A 245 2.84 -6.80 8.59
C VAL A 245 1.71 -6.55 9.61
N LEU A 246 0.46 -6.73 9.19
CA LEU A 246 -0.72 -6.51 10.03
C LEU A 246 -0.75 -7.45 11.25
N VAL A 247 -0.43 -8.72 11.05
CA VAL A 247 -0.38 -9.71 12.14
C VAL A 247 0.75 -9.40 13.11
N GLU A 248 1.93 -9.02 12.61
CA GLU A 248 3.08 -8.68 13.43
C GLU A 248 2.83 -7.42 14.28
N LEU A 249 2.16 -6.41 13.70
CA LEU A 249 1.72 -5.21 14.44
C LEU A 249 0.63 -5.52 15.47
N ARG A 250 -0.24 -6.51 15.23
CA ARG A 250 -1.21 -6.96 16.24
C ARG A 250 -0.53 -7.69 17.40
N ARG A 251 0.45 -8.54 17.08
CA ARG A 251 1.11 -9.46 18.02
C ARG A 251 1.90 -8.75 19.12
N SER A 252 2.38 -7.54 18.86
CA SER A 252 3.10 -6.69 19.83
C SER A 252 2.41 -6.49 21.18
N GLU A 253 1.11 -6.79 21.30
CA GLU A 253 0.39 -6.78 22.58
C GLU A 253 0.68 -8.00 23.48
N ARG A 254 1.22 -9.11 22.94
CA ARG A 254 1.06 -10.43 23.59
C ARG A 254 2.33 -11.24 23.90
N SER A 255 3.53 -10.90 23.42
CA SER A 255 4.76 -11.56 23.92
C SER A 255 6.02 -10.74 23.70
N SER A 256 6.92 -10.76 24.70
CA SER A 256 8.34 -10.35 24.59
C SER A 256 9.22 -11.40 23.91
N ASP A 257 8.68 -12.61 23.70
CA ASP A 257 9.46 -13.73 23.19
C ASP A 257 9.61 -13.67 21.67
N VAL A 258 10.86 -13.89 21.23
CA VAL A 258 11.29 -13.93 19.83
C VAL A 258 10.77 -15.22 19.20
N GLU A 259 9.47 -15.28 18.96
CA GLU A 259 8.89 -16.40 18.22
C GLU A 259 9.11 -16.24 16.70
N PRO A 260 9.09 -17.38 15.97
CA PRO A 260 9.17 -17.38 14.51
C PRO A 260 8.02 -16.59 13.86
N VAL A 261 8.22 -16.23 12.58
CA VAL A 261 7.24 -15.48 11.77
C VAL A 261 5.86 -16.18 11.83
N PRO A 262 4.78 -15.47 12.17
CA PRO A 262 3.45 -16.07 12.37
C PRO A 262 2.75 -16.37 11.04
N VAL A 263 3.25 -17.36 10.29
CA VAL A 263 2.75 -17.72 8.95
C VAL A 263 1.28 -18.15 8.98
N GLY A 264 0.88 -18.99 9.95
CA GLY A 264 -0.49 -19.45 10.10
C GLY A 264 -1.50 -18.31 10.26
N PRO A 265 -1.34 -17.44 11.28
CA PRO A 265 -2.18 -16.26 11.44
C PRO A 265 -2.20 -15.34 10.22
N ALA A 266 -1.07 -15.13 9.54
CA ALA A 266 -1.02 -14.33 8.31
C ALA A 266 -1.88 -14.94 7.19
N LEU A 267 -1.81 -16.25 6.99
CA LEU A 267 -2.64 -16.96 6.00
C LEU A 267 -4.14 -16.98 6.36
N VAL A 268 -4.48 -16.88 7.65
CA VAL A 268 -5.88 -16.73 8.08
C VAL A 268 -6.43 -15.40 7.61
N VAL A 269 -5.69 -14.29 7.79
CA VAL A 269 -6.13 -12.94 7.42
C VAL A 269 -5.88 -12.56 5.96
N LEU A 270 -5.19 -13.41 5.19
CA LEU A 270 -4.83 -13.14 3.79
C LEU A 270 -5.98 -12.61 2.93
N PRO A 271 -7.20 -13.18 2.91
CA PRO A 271 -8.29 -12.66 2.07
C PRO A 271 -8.70 -11.22 2.43
N ALA A 272 -8.68 -10.90 3.72
CA ALA A 272 -8.97 -9.56 4.22
C ALA A 272 -7.81 -8.59 3.93
N ALA A 273 -6.56 -9.05 3.99
CA ALA A 273 -5.39 -8.26 3.60
C ALA A 273 -5.38 -7.95 2.10
N VAL A 274 -5.72 -8.92 1.24
CA VAL A 274 -5.92 -8.73 -0.20
C VAL A 274 -6.96 -7.65 -0.47
N LEU A 275 -8.11 -7.70 0.22
CA LEU A 275 -9.12 -6.66 0.11
C LEU A 275 -8.60 -5.29 0.57
N ALA A 276 -7.86 -5.24 1.68
CA ALA A 276 -7.26 -4.01 2.15
C ALA A 276 -6.26 -3.44 1.15
N CYS A 277 -5.39 -4.25 0.53
CA CYS A 277 -4.51 -3.81 -0.56
C CYS A 277 -5.32 -3.19 -1.70
N LEU A 278 -6.37 -3.87 -2.17
CA LEU A 278 -7.22 -3.39 -3.26
C LEU A 278 -7.86 -2.03 -2.94
N LEU A 279 -8.35 -1.84 -1.72
CA LEU A 279 -9.08 -0.64 -1.31
C LEU A 279 -8.16 0.51 -0.85
N VAL A 280 -6.97 0.21 -0.35
CA VAL A 280 -5.96 1.22 0.06
C VAL A 280 -5.14 1.68 -1.13
N MET A 281 -4.90 0.82 -2.13
CA MET A 281 -4.07 1.10 -3.31
C MET A 281 -4.79 0.77 -4.64
N PRO A 282 -6.05 1.20 -4.86
CA PRO A 282 -6.81 0.82 -6.06
C PRO A 282 -6.14 1.32 -7.35
N ALA A 283 -5.52 2.50 -7.29
CA ALA A 283 -4.83 3.12 -8.41
C ALA A 283 -3.71 2.24 -8.99
N ARG A 284 -3.06 1.43 -8.16
CA ARG A 284 -1.94 0.56 -8.56
C ARG A 284 -2.46 -0.54 -9.49
N TYR A 285 -3.47 -1.26 -9.05
CA TYR A 285 -4.07 -2.37 -9.81
C TYR A 285 -4.81 -1.86 -11.04
N ALA A 286 -5.57 -0.78 -10.90
CA ALA A 286 -6.34 -0.23 -12.00
C ALA A 286 -5.45 0.38 -13.09
N ALA A 287 -4.38 1.10 -12.74
CA ALA A 287 -3.45 1.66 -13.75
C ALA A 287 -2.72 0.54 -14.50
N THR A 288 -2.28 -0.52 -13.80
CA THR A 288 -1.62 -1.66 -14.45
C THR A 288 -2.58 -2.39 -15.38
N SER A 289 -3.83 -2.60 -14.94
CA SER A 289 -4.88 -3.20 -15.78
C SER A 289 -5.13 -2.35 -17.03
N ALA A 290 -5.31 -1.03 -16.86
CA ALA A 290 -5.58 -0.10 -17.94
C ALA A 290 -4.43 -0.05 -18.96
N TYR A 291 -3.19 -0.01 -18.48
CA TYR A 291 -2.02 0.02 -19.35
C TYR A 291 -1.87 -1.28 -20.15
N LEU A 292 -1.99 -2.43 -19.49
CA LEU A 292 -1.91 -3.73 -20.16
C LEU A 292 -3.07 -3.97 -21.13
N ALA A 293 -4.22 -3.33 -20.91
CA ALA A 293 -5.37 -3.42 -21.81
C ALA A 293 -5.20 -2.61 -23.11
N LEU A 294 -4.31 -1.62 -23.16
CA LEU A 294 -4.15 -0.72 -24.31
C LEU A 294 -3.99 -1.43 -25.66
N PRO A 295 -3.19 -2.51 -25.79
CA PRO A 295 -3.03 -3.21 -27.08
C PRO A 295 -4.29 -3.96 -27.55
N TYR A 296 -5.26 -4.17 -26.65
CA TYR A 296 -6.41 -5.04 -26.89
C TYR A 296 -7.73 -4.29 -27.05
N VAL A 297 -7.75 -2.97 -26.84
CA VAL A 297 -8.98 -2.16 -26.93
C VAL A 297 -8.98 -1.25 -28.18
N PRO A 298 -10.17 -0.94 -28.74
CA PRO A 298 -10.27 0.02 -29.84
C PRO A 298 -9.79 1.43 -29.45
N ASP A 299 -9.21 2.17 -30.40
CA ASP A 299 -8.66 3.52 -30.18
C ASP A 299 -9.65 4.53 -29.58
N GLY A 300 -10.95 4.37 -29.89
CA GLY A 300 -12.01 5.16 -29.26
C GLY A 300 -12.06 4.95 -27.75
N VAL A 301 -12.10 3.68 -27.33
CA VAL A 301 -12.13 3.29 -25.91
C VAL A 301 -10.83 3.66 -25.21
N ALA A 302 -9.69 3.47 -25.87
CA ALA A 302 -8.39 3.86 -25.33
C ALA A 302 -8.35 5.36 -24.99
N ARG A 303 -8.85 6.22 -25.88
CA ARG A 303 -8.86 7.67 -25.67
C ARG A 303 -9.91 8.14 -24.66
N THR A 304 -11.11 7.57 -24.65
CA THR A 304 -12.20 8.08 -23.80
C THR A 304 -12.21 7.49 -22.40
N ALA A 305 -11.75 6.25 -22.22
CA ALA A 305 -11.82 5.55 -20.94
C ALA A 305 -10.44 5.31 -20.31
N LEU A 306 -9.46 4.85 -21.08
CA LEU A 306 -8.15 4.50 -20.52
C LEU A 306 -7.24 5.72 -20.36
N ALA A 307 -7.25 6.67 -21.30
CA ALA A 307 -6.39 7.85 -21.21
C ALA A 307 -6.67 8.72 -19.96
N PRO A 308 -7.92 9.01 -19.56
CA PRO A 308 -8.19 9.71 -18.30
C PRO A 308 -7.71 8.91 -17.09
N MET A 309 -7.89 7.58 -17.12
CA MET A 309 -7.46 6.66 -16.07
C MET A 309 -5.93 6.58 -15.94
N LEU A 310 -5.20 6.77 -17.04
CA LEU A 310 -3.73 6.80 -17.07
C LEU A 310 -3.16 8.22 -16.87
N GLY A 311 -3.98 9.26 -16.92
CA GLY A 311 -3.60 10.63 -16.57
C GLY A 311 -3.79 10.92 -15.08
N TRP A 312 -4.84 11.68 -14.74
CA TRP A 312 -5.18 12.00 -13.34
C TRP A 312 -5.90 10.88 -12.61
N GLY A 313 -6.37 9.85 -13.32
CA GLY A 313 -7.07 8.70 -12.74
C GLY A 313 -6.42 8.07 -11.51
N PRO A 314 -5.09 7.83 -11.48
CA PRO A 314 -4.45 7.21 -10.32
C PRO A 314 -4.53 8.12 -9.09
N VAL A 315 -4.37 9.43 -9.26
CA VAL A 315 -4.49 10.41 -8.17
C VAL A 315 -5.92 10.44 -7.62
N PHE A 316 -6.94 10.49 -8.49
CA PHE A 316 -8.33 10.52 -8.05
C PHE A 316 -8.79 9.22 -7.37
N LEU A 317 -8.42 8.06 -7.93
CA LEU A 317 -8.71 6.77 -7.30
C LEU A 317 -8.05 6.65 -5.93
N GLN A 318 -6.83 7.17 -5.80
CA GLN A 318 -6.12 7.14 -4.54
C GLN A 318 -6.69 8.13 -3.52
N GLY A 319 -7.20 9.28 -3.95
CA GLY A 319 -8.01 10.17 -3.11
C GLY A 319 -9.26 9.48 -2.57
N ALA A 320 -9.98 8.75 -3.43
CA ALA A 320 -11.13 7.94 -3.00
C ALA A 320 -10.73 6.82 -2.03
N ALA A 321 -9.55 6.22 -2.20
CA ALA A 321 -9.01 5.18 -1.33
C ALA A 321 -8.83 5.64 0.14
N VAL A 322 -8.61 6.93 0.38
CA VAL A 322 -8.52 7.50 1.74
C VAL A 322 -9.74 7.14 2.58
N ALA A 323 -10.93 7.12 1.97
CA ALA A 323 -12.17 6.76 2.64
C ALA A 323 -12.21 5.29 3.09
N PHE A 324 -11.36 4.41 2.57
CA PHE A 324 -11.32 2.99 2.92
C PHE A 324 -10.06 2.61 3.73
N SER A 325 -9.12 3.53 3.91
CA SER A 325 -7.84 3.29 4.60
C SER A 325 -7.98 2.70 6.01
N GLY A 326 -9.06 3.03 6.73
CA GLY A 326 -9.32 2.44 8.06
C GLY A 326 -9.57 0.93 8.07
N LEU A 327 -9.91 0.33 6.92
CA LEU A 327 -10.07 -1.12 6.80
C LEU A 327 -8.79 -1.86 7.22
N ALA A 328 -7.61 -1.30 6.88
CA ALA A 328 -6.32 -1.83 7.27
C ALA A 328 -6.22 -2.09 8.79
N GLY A 329 -6.75 -1.17 9.60
CA GLY A 329 -6.80 -1.29 11.05
C GLY A 329 -7.71 -2.40 11.56
N ALA A 330 -8.77 -2.74 10.82
CA ALA A 330 -9.74 -3.77 11.19
C ALA A 330 -9.30 -5.20 10.80
N VAL A 331 -8.52 -5.36 9.72
CA VAL A 331 -8.06 -6.65 9.21
C VAL A 331 -7.40 -7.53 10.28
N PRO A 332 -6.39 -7.07 11.05
CA PRO A 332 -5.72 -7.95 12.01
C PRO A 332 -6.65 -8.51 13.07
N TRP A 333 -7.75 -7.82 13.39
CA TRP A 333 -8.73 -8.21 14.41
C TRP A 333 -9.85 -9.10 13.88
N CYS A 334 -9.87 -9.39 12.58
CA CYS A 334 -10.88 -10.25 11.98
C CYS A 334 -10.51 -11.74 12.05
N ARG A 335 -11.51 -12.62 11.94
CA ARG A 335 -11.31 -14.09 11.83
C ARG A 335 -10.96 -14.55 10.40
N GLY A 336 -10.44 -13.65 9.57
CA GLY A 336 -9.90 -13.96 8.24
C GLY A 336 -10.84 -13.82 7.04
N GLY A 337 -12.13 -13.54 7.26
CA GLY A 337 -13.10 -13.34 6.18
C GLY A 337 -13.22 -11.88 5.73
N VAL A 338 -13.49 -11.67 4.43
CA VAL A 338 -13.79 -10.34 3.85
C VAL A 338 -14.95 -9.66 4.59
N GLY A 339 -16.06 -10.37 4.80
CA GLY A 339 -17.21 -9.83 5.55
C GLY A 339 -16.88 -9.46 7.00
N ALA A 340 -15.98 -10.22 7.64
CA ALA A 340 -15.53 -9.91 9.00
C ALA A 340 -14.66 -8.64 9.05
N ALA A 341 -13.82 -8.42 8.04
CA ALA A 341 -13.03 -7.20 7.91
C ALA A 341 -13.91 -5.97 7.66
N LEU A 342 -14.87 -6.05 6.74
CA LEU A 342 -15.84 -4.99 6.48
C LEU A 342 -16.71 -4.68 7.71
N GLY A 343 -17.20 -5.72 8.39
CA GLY A 343 -17.92 -5.56 9.65
C GLY A 343 -17.07 -4.94 10.75
N GLY A 344 -15.78 -5.31 10.82
CA GLY A 344 -14.80 -4.70 11.72
C GLY A 344 -14.56 -3.22 11.42
N TYR A 345 -14.43 -2.87 10.14
CA TYR A 345 -14.30 -1.49 9.70
C TYR A 345 -15.55 -0.65 10.02
N GLY A 346 -16.75 -1.21 9.81
CA GLY A 346 -17.99 -0.58 10.23
C GLY A 346 -18.07 -0.33 11.75
N ARG A 347 -17.55 -1.24 12.58
CA ARG A 347 -17.43 -1.02 14.03
C ARG A 347 -16.42 0.08 14.35
N LEU A 348 -15.26 0.07 13.71
CA LEU A 348 -14.23 1.10 13.85
C LEU A 348 -14.79 2.49 13.55
N LEU A 349 -15.53 2.66 12.46
CA LEU A 349 -16.15 3.94 12.08
C LEU A 349 -17.13 4.45 13.14
N ARG A 350 -17.91 3.56 13.77
CA ARG A 350 -18.88 3.93 14.82
C ARG A 350 -18.22 4.25 16.16
N ALA A 351 -17.12 3.56 16.48
CA ALA A 351 -16.46 3.67 17.78
C ALA A 351 -15.43 4.81 17.82
N GLU A 352 -14.60 4.92 16.78
CA GLU A 352 -13.34 5.69 16.74
C GLU A 352 -13.20 6.53 15.44
N GLY A 353 -14.28 6.77 14.71
CA GLY A 353 -14.22 7.36 13.37
C GLY A 353 -13.55 8.74 13.31
N GLY A 354 -13.70 9.58 14.34
CA GLY A 354 -13.04 10.89 14.36
C GLY A 354 -11.54 10.80 14.57
N HIS A 355 -11.09 9.85 15.41
CA HIS A 355 -9.66 9.55 15.59
C HIS A 355 -9.05 8.95 14.32
N LEU A 356 -9.82 8.13 13.57
CA LEU A 356 -9.40 7.62 12.28
C LEU A 356 -9.11 8.74 11.27
N VAL A 357 -10.03 9.70 11.13
CA VAL A 357 -9.85 10.87 10.24
C VAL A 357 -8.61 11.67 10.65
N ALA A 358 -8.45 11.95 11.95
CA ALA A 358 -7.29 12.67 12.47
C ALA A 358 -5.98 11.92 12.20
N ALA A 359 -5.94 10.61 12.44
CA ALA A 359 -4.74 9.79 12.21
C ALA A 359 -4.31 9.79 10.74
N LEU A 360 -5.26 9.72 9.79
CA LEU A 360 -4.96 9.80 8.36
C LEU A 360 -4.55 11.20 7.92
N ALA A 361 -5.13 12.25 8.49
CA ALA A 361 -4.73 13.63 8.21
C ALA A 361 -3.31 13.92 8.72
N ILE A 362 -3.02 13.59 9.98
CA ILE A 362 -1.68 13.71 10.58
C ILE A 362 -0.68 12.85 9.82
N GLY A 363 -1.05 11.61 9.50
CA GLY A 363 -0.24 10.68 8.70
C GLY A 363 0.10 11.22 7.31
N GLY A 364 -0.88 11.82 6.63
CA GLY A 364 -0.67 12.46 5.33
C GLY A 364 0.32 13.63 5.42
N ILE A 365 0.14 14.53 6.40
CA ILE A 365 1.08 15.65 6.63
C ILE A 365 2.48 15.12 6.96
N ALA A 366 2.56 14.15 7.87
CA ALA A 366 3.82 13.53 8.29
C ALA A 366 4.52 12.80 7.14
N ALA A 367 3.79 12.26 6.15
CA ALA A 367 4.36 11.65 4.96
C ALA A 367 4.80 12.70 3.94
N GLY A 368 4.01 13.77 3.77
CA GLY A 368 4.25 14.82 2.79
C GLY A 368 5.49 15.67 3.08
N ILE A 369 5.70 16.05 4.35
CA ILE A 369 6.86 16.88 4.76
C ILE A 369 8.21 16.23 4.38
N PRO A 370 8.54 15.00 4.83
CA PRO A 370 9.84 14.40 4.54
C PRO A 370 9.97 13.91 3.09
N ALA A 371 8.87 13.53 2.43
CA ALA A 371 8.88 13.26 1.00
C ALA A 371 9.26 14.52 0.22
N GLY A 372 8.55 15.64 0.43
CA GLY A 372 8.90 16.92 -0.18
C GLY A 372 10.32 17.38 0.15
N GLY A 373 10.76 17.19 1.40
CA GLY A 373 12.14 17.46 1.83
C GLY A 373 13.18 16.66 1.04
N SER A 374 12.91 15.39 0.76
CA SER A 374 13.80 14.53 -0.03
C SER A 374 13.92 15.03 -1.48
N TYR A 375 12.82 15.47 -2.09
CA TYR A 375 12.86 16.13 -3.41
C TYR A 375 13.65 17.44 -3.38
N LEU A 376 13.38 18.29 -2.39
CA LEU A 376 14.07 19.58 -2.27
C LEU A 376 15.59 19.36 -2.16
N LEU A 377 16.03 18.42 -1.33
CA LEU A 377 17.45 18.11 -1.15
C LEU A 377 18.07 17.50 -2.40
N MET A 378 17.46 16.45 -2.96
CA MET A 378 18.05 15.73 -4.11
C MET A 378 18.04 16.57 -5.37
N LEU A 379 16.96 17.29 -5.68
CA LEU A 379 16.86 18.12 -6.88
C LEU A 379 17.67 19.42 -6.79
N SER A 380 18.19 19.78 -5.61
CA SER A 380 19.18 20.87 -5.46
C SER A 380 20.59 20.47 -5.89
N LEU A 381 20.84 19.17 -6.10
CA LEU A 381 22.12 18.67 -6.61
C LEU A 381 22.25 18.93 -8.11
N PRO A 382 23.49 18.93 -8.67
CA PRO A 382 23.70 19.02 -10.11
C PRO A 382 22.91 17.94 -10.85
N SER A 383 22.29 18.31 -11.97
CA SER A 383 21.47 17.38 -12.75
C SER A 383 22.31 16.19 -13.23
N GLN A 384 21.97 15.01 -12.73
CA GLN A 384 22.59 13.74 -13.09
C GLN A 384 21.50 12.67 -13.29
N PRO A 385 21.76 11.61 -14.06
CA PRO A 385 20.76 10.59 -14.36
C PRO A 385 20.15 9.90 -13.13
N TRP A 386 20.90 9.83 -12.02
CA TRP A 386 20.49 9.16 -10.79
C TRP A 386 19.71 10.07 -9.82
N VAL A 387 19.67 11.39 -10.04
CA VAL A 387 19.13 12.36 -9.07
C VAL A 387 17.63 12.17 -8.83
N LEU A 388 16.83 12.06 -9.88
CA LEU A 388 15.39 11.85 -9.75
C LEU A 388 15.05 10.47 -9.12
N PRO A 389 15.64 9.35 -9.59
CA PRO A 389 15.48 8.05 -8.92
C PRO A 389 15.91 8.04 -7.45
N ALA A 390 16.95 8.79 -7.09
CA ALA A 390 17.37 8.94 -5.70
C ALA A 390 16.32 9.73 -4.88
N ALA A 391 15.78 10.81 -5.43
CA ALA A 391 14.69 11.58 -4.81
C ALA A 391 13.46 10.72 -4.54
N ASP A 392 13.02 9.92 -5.53
CA ASP A 392 11.97 8.92 -5.35
C ASP A 392 12.32 7.98 -4.18
N SER A 393 13.49 7.34 -4.23
CA SER A 393 13.92 6.34 -3.24
C SER A 393 13.98 6.88 -1.80
N TYR A 394 14.54 8.08 -1.59
CA TYR A 394 14.59 8.70 -0.27
C TYR A 394 13.20 9.13 0.23
N ALA A 395 12.34 9.60 -0.67
CA ALA A 395 10.96 9.89 -0.32
C ALA A 395 10.23 8.62 0.15
N HIS A 396 10.37 7.50 -0.57
CA HIS A 396 9.83 6.20 -0.15
C HIS A 396 10.39 5.72 1.19
N TYR A 397 11.70 5.91 1.43
CA TYR A 397 12.31 5.54 2.71
C TYR A 397 11.63 6.27 3.87
N ALA A 398 11.43 7.58 3.72
CA ALA A 398 10.79 8.38 4.74
C ALA A 398 9.31 8.03 4.91
N THR A 399 8.57 7.86 3.80
CA THR A 399 7.14 7.54 3.85
C THR A 399 6.87 6.13 4.36
N LEU A 400 7.80 5.18 4.21
CA LEU A 400 7.70 3.85 4.81
C LEU A 400 7.68 3.91 6.35
N VAL A 401 8.57 4.71 6.95
CA VAL A 401 8.61 4.88 8.41
C VAL A 401 7.31 5.51 8.92
N VAL A 402 6.86 6.57 8.24
CA VAL A 402 5.59 7.24 8.58
C VAL A 402 4.41 6.28 8.40
N GLY A 403 4.39 5.54 7.30
CA GLY A 403 3.37 4.56 6.98
C GLY A 403 3.28 3.45 8.03
N LEU A 404 4.40 2.99 8.57
CA LEU A 404 4.42 2.03 9.69
C LEU A 404 3.77 2.64 10.93
N GLY A 405 4.05 3.91 11.23
CA GLY A 405 3.42 4.64 12.33
C GLY A 405 1.92 4.79 12.15
N VAL A 406 1.48 5.19 10.96
CA VAL A 406 0.06 5.30 10.61
C VAL A 406 -0.62 3.95 10.70
N LEU A 407 -0.04 2.91 10.11
CA LEU A 407 -0.62 1.56 10.15
C LEU A 407 -0.72 1.04 11.59
N ALA A 408 0.30 1.24 12.42
CA ALA A 408 0.27 0.88 13.84
C ALA A 408 -0.86 1.62 14.59
N ALA A 409 -1.06 2.91 14.31
CA ALA A 409 -2.18 3.68 14.87
C ALA A 409 -3.54 3.13 14.41
N LEU A 410 -3.67 2.75 13.13
CA LEU A 410 -4.90 2.13 12.63
C LEU A 410 -5.17 0.77 13.29
N VAL A 411 -4.14 -0.05 13.47
CA VAL A 411 -4.25 -1.35 14.17
C VAL A 411 -4.69 -1.13 15.62
N GLU A 412 -4.14 -0.12 16.30
CA GLU A 412 -4.54 0.26 17.67
C GLU A 412 -6.03 0.66 17.73
N LEU A 413 -6.48 1.57 16.85
CA LEU A 413 -7.90 1.95 16.78
C LEU A 413 -8.80 0.74 16.49
N GLY A 414 -8.35 -0.17 15.61
CA GLY A 414 -9.01 -1.44 15.37
C GLY A 414 -9.17 -2.28 16.64
N GLY A 415 -8.12 -2.35 17.46
CA GLY A 415 -8.10 -3.08 18.73
C GLY A 415 -9.07 -2.49 19.75
N ARG A 416 -9.02 -1.16 19.96
CA ARG A 416 -9.97 -0.44 20.83
C ARG A 416 -11.42 -0.70 20.43
N SER A 417 -11.71 -0.65 19.12
CA SER A 417 -13.06 -0.90 18.59
C SER A 417 -13.53 -2.36 18.76
N ALA A 418 -12.61 -3.32 18.81
CA ALA A 418 -12.91 -4.74 19.01
C ALA A 418 -13.14 -5.07 20.48
N SER A 419 -12.35 -4.49 21.40
CA SER A 419 -12.46 -4.71 22.84
C SER A 419 -13.75 -4.13 23.43
N GLY A 420 -14.22 -2.98 22.93
CA GLY A 420 -15.49 -2.39 23.36
C GLY A 420 -16.75 -3.15 22.89
N ALA A 421 -16.60 -4.15 22.01
CA ALA A 421 -17.70 -4.95 21.46
C ALA A 421 -17.95 -6.24 22.24
N VAL A 422 -17.13 -6.57 23.24
CA VAL A 422 -17.43 -7.66 24.18
C VAL A 422 -18.49 -7.12 25.14
N PRO A 423 -19.75 -7.59 25.08
CA PRO A 423 -20.65 -7.34 26.20
C PRO A 423 -19.98 -7.93 27.43
N ALA A 424 -20.07 -7.25 28.58
CA ALA A 424 -19.84 -7.88 29.86
C ALA A 424 -20.85 -9.04 30.01
N ALA A 425 -20.54 -10.18 29.39
CA ALA A 425 -21.22 -11.42 29.61
C ALA A 425 -20.79 -11.83 31.01
N ALA A 426 -21.75 -11.70 31.92
CA ALA A 426 -21.66 -12.08 33.32
C ALA A 426 -20.86 -13.36 33.48
N ASP A 427 -19.92 -13.30 34.42
CA ASP A 427 -19.22 -14.43 35.01
C ASP A 427 -20.27 -15.44 35.53
N PRO A 428 -20.46 -16.61 34.89
CA PRO A 428 -21.31 -17.66 35.41
C PRO A 428 -20.37 -18.69 36.03
N GLY A 429 -19.86 -18.42 37.24
CA GLY A 429 -18.84 -19.31 37.81
C GLY A 429 -18.54 -19.20 39.30
N GLU A 430 -18.68 -18.04 39.94
CA GLU A 430 -18.52 -17.93 41.40
C GLU A 430 -19.88 -18.07 42.10
N GLY A 431 -20.30 -19.31 42.31
CA GLY A 431 -21.49 -19.59 43.13
C GLY A 431 -22.06 -20.97 42.89
N GLY A 432 -21.37 -22.02 43.34
CA GLY A 432 -21.88 -23.38 43.19
C GLY A 432 -21.07 -24.49 43.84
N ALA A 433 -21.20 -24.60 45.17
CA ALA A 433 -21.18 -25.84 45.93
C ALA A 433 -19.85 -26.61 46.09
N GLU A 434 -19.05 -26.09 47.02
CA GLU A 434 -18.35 -26.89 48.03
C GLU A 434 -19.39 -27.63 48.91
N ALA A 435 -19.76 -28.86 48.54
CA ALA A 435 -20.47 -29.82 49.39
C ALA A 435 -20.45 -31.24 48.78
N ALA A 436 -19.30 -31.91 48.85
CA ALA A 436 -19.18 -33.38 48.92
C ALA A 436 -17.70 -33.79 49.01
N ALA A 437 -17.21 -33.94 50.25
CA ALA A 437 -16.11 -34.84 50.61
C ALA A 437 -16.25 -35.21 52.09
#